data_AF-A0AAW8F441-F1
#
_entry.id   AF-A0AAW8F441-F1
#
_cell.length_a   1.000
_cell.length_b   1.000
_cell.length_c   1.000
_cell.angle_alpha   90.00
_cell.angle_beta   90.00
_cell.angle_gamma   90.00
#
_symmetry.space_group_name_H-M   'P 1'
#
loop_
_entity.id
_entity.type
_entity.pdbx_description
1 polymer ?
#
loop_
_entity_poly.entity_id
_entity_poly.type
_entity_poly.pdbx_seq_one_letter_code
_entity_poly.pdbx_strand_id
1 'polypeptide(L)' 'MHWRHNAVCRDEDPELFFPIGDNGPSLLQIEEAKAVCRLLWG' A
#
# COMPACT_ATOMS: atom_id res chain seq x y z
N MET A 1 7.98 5.25 -20.56
CA MET A 1 7.80 5.35 -19.10
C MET A 1 7.05 4.11 -18.62
N HIS A 2 7.61 3.34 -17.69
CA HIS A 2 6.97 2.13 -17.19
C HIS A 2 6.17 2.47 -15.94
N TRP A 3 4.92 2.01 -15.86
CA TRP A 3 3.98 2.27 -14.74
C TRP A 3 4.60 2.05 -13.35
N ARG A 4 5.55 1.10 -13.22
CA ARG A 4 6.29 0.84 -11.99
C ARG A 4 7.09 2.04 -11.47
N HIS A 5 7.62 2.88 -12.36
CA HIS A 5 8.34 4.10 -11.95
C HIS A 5 7.40 5.17 -11.40
N ASN A 6 6.10 5.04 -11.68
CA ASN A 6 5.08 6.00 -11.28
C ASN A 6 4.21 5.47 -10.11
N ALA A 7 4.52 4.30 -9.57
CA ALA A 7 3.76 3.72 -8.48
C ALA A 7 4.09 4.43 -7.16
N VAL A 8 3.07 5.01 -6.51
CA VAL A 8 3.23 5.71 -5.22
C VAL A 8 3.78 4.78 -4.14
N CYS A 9 3.38 3.50 -4.16
CA CYS A 9 3.86 2.48 -3.23
C CYS A 9 5.37 2.20 -3.30
N ARG A 10 6.10 2.74 -4.29
CA ARG A 10 7.56 2.60 -4.36
C ARG A 10 8.26 3.30 -3.21
N ASP A 11 7.67 4.37 -2.67
CA ASP A 11 8.29 5.21 -1.64
C ASP A 11 7.83 4.82 -0.22
N GLU A 12 7.07 3.72 -0.10
CA GLU A 12 6.56 3.15 1.15
C GLU A 12 7.37 1.92 1.59
N ASP A 13 7.22 1.50 2.85
CA ASP A 13 7.77 0.22 3.34
C ASP A 13 7.08 -0.95 2.61
N PRO A 14 7.83 -1.86 1.94
CA PRO A 14 7.24 -3.03 1.29
C PRO A 14 6.37 -3.88 2.21
N GLU A 15 6.73 -4.02 3.49
CA GLU A 15 6.01 -4.86 4.45
C GLU A 15 4.57 -4.39 4.67
N LEU A 16 4.27 -3.10 4.44
CA LEU A 16 2.91 -2.56 4.50
C LEU A 16 1.94 -3.33 3.60
N PHE A 17 2.42 -3.85 2.47
CA PHE A 17 1.59 -4.55 1.47
C PHE A 17 1.49 -6.06 1.70
N PHE A 18 2.08 -6.60 2.77
CA PHE A 18 2.08 -8.03 3.10
C PHE A 18 1.52 -8.29 4.51
N PRO A 19 0.22 -8.06 4.74
CA PRO A 19 -0.40 -8.32 6.04
C PRO A 19 -0.42 -9.81 6.39
N ILE A 20 -0.22 -10.13 7.68
CA ILE A 20 -0.35 -11.49 8.20
C ILE A 20 -1.83 -11.75 8.47
N GLY A 21 -2.52 -12.29 7.48
CA GLY A 21 -3.96 -12.56 7.54
C GLY A 21 -4.82 -11.35 7.17
N ASP A 22 -6.13 -11.52 7.27
CA ASP A 22 -7.14 -10.58 6.79
C ASP A 22 -8.14 -10.13 7.88
N ASN A 23 -7.77 -10.33 9.14
CA ASN A 23 -8.61 -10.10 10.29
C ASN A 23 -7.83 -9.46 11.45
N GLY A 24 -8.56 -8.99 12.46
CA GLY A 24 -7.95 -8.40 13.66
C GLY A 24 -7.02 -7.22 13.33
N PRO A 25 -5.80 -7.17 13.88
CA PRO A 25 -4.86 -6.06 13.65
C PRO A 25 -4.51 -5.83 12.17
N SER A 26 -4.56 -6.88 11.34
CA SER A 26 -4.21 -6.80 9.92
C SER A 26 -5.20 -5.94 9.11
N LEU A 27 -6.41 -5.71 9.63
CA LEU A 27 -7.38 -4.81 9.00
C LEU A 27 -6.87 -3.36 8.91
N LEU A 28 -6.11 -2.90 9.92
CA LEU A 28 -5.52 -1.56 9.89
C LEU A 28 -4.46 -1.45 8.80
N GLN A 29 -3.53 -2.42 8.75
CA GLN A 29 -2.49 -2.49 7.73
C GLN A 29 -3.08 -2.56 6.31
N ILE A 30 -4.16 -3.32 6.12
CA ILE A 30 -4.89 -3.39 4.85
C ILE A 30 -5.47 -2.03 4.46
N GLU A 31 -6.08 -1.30 5.40
CA GLU A 31 -6.64 0.02 5.10
C GLU A 31 -5.57 1.08 4.82
N GLU A 32 -4.42 1.00 5.50
CA GLU A 32 -3.25 1.84 5.23
C GLU A 32 -2.68 1.56 3.83
N ALA A 33 -2.47 0.30 3.46
CA ALA A 33 -2.04 -0.09 2.12
C ALA A 33 -3.02 0.37 1.02
N LYS A 34 -4.33 0.25 1.28
CA LYS A 34 -5.36 0.77 0.36
C LYS A 34 -5.34 2.29 0.28
N ALA A 35 -5.01 3.00 1.35
CA ALA A 35 -4.88 4.45 1.32
C ALA A 35 -3.80 4.87 0.33
N VAL A 36 -2.64 4.20 0.33
CA VAL A 36 -1.57 4.42 -0.66
C VAL A 36 -2.08 4.23 -2.08
N CYS A 37 -2.82 3.14 -2.35
CA CYS A 37 -3.37 2.86 -3.67
C CYS A 37 -4.39 3.92 -4.16
N ARG A 38 -5.06 4.61 -3.24
CA ARG A 38 -6.07 5.63 -3.54
C ARG A 38 -5.46 7.03 -3.72
N LEU A 39 -4.18 7.21 -3.44
CA LEU A 39 -3.50 8.48 -3.68
C LEU A 39 -3.45 8.72 -5.19
N LEU A 40 -4.39 9.55 -5.66
CA LEU A 40 -4.25 10.31 -6.89
C LEU A 40 -3.04 11.20 -6.63
N TRP A 41 -1.96 11.01 -7.39
CA TRP A 41 -0.74 11.82 -7.31
C TRP A 41 -0.99 13.30 -6.92
N GLY A 42 -0.13 13.84 -6.06
CA GLY A 42 0.10 15.29 -6.04
C GLY A 42 0.74 15.75 -7.34
#